data_AF-A0A382UGF9-F1
#
_entry.id   AF-A0A382UGF9-F1
#
_cell.length_a   1.000
_cell.length_b   1.000
_cell.length_c   1.000
_cell.angle_alpha   90.00
_cell.angle_beta   90.00
_cell.angle_gamma   90.00
#
_symmetry.space_group_name_H-M   'P 1'
#
loop_
_entity.id
_entity.type
_entity.pdbx_description
1 polymer ?
#
loop_
_entity_poly.entity_id
_entity_poly.type
_entity_poly.pdbx_seq_one_letter_code
_entity_poly.pdbx_strand_id
1 'polypeptide(L)'
;PLILIVLLLTSSFTVLDVYSIDDDEGQYIILPNETNEETPRQIAINYVPFREVATVVIDQIDDMVTKSYTLMSKDNKDFRIPDSLEAKILNKEIISIVYTNTERCTLGVIEATCIMINIEVDDSTEIEFKEKQKMAREIGDSVIDDINQALGTITKYHSTAIQSNNDLTGSEKATFSVTYTMYYLPAKLLFNMLILESITEEIRNAGGFFNNAKMLTEKKNSVFTFSMIPEKQSILHAVQISSTSPGTIGLGNLSPLDILIEDELNRSKLFMHGHYPLNSIVNILIFSEEKLQ
;
A
#
# COMPACT_ATOMS: atom_id res chain seq x y z
N PRO A 1 12.71 4.09 -2.56
CA PRO A 1 11.53 4.51 -1.77
C PRO A 1 10.20 3.86 -2.19
N LEU A 2 9.78 3.97 -3.46
CA LEU A 2 8.48 3.43 -3.91
C LEU A 2 8.41 1.89 -3.86
N ILE A 3 9.51 1.21 -4.22
CA ILE A 3 9.68 -0.25 -4.07
C ILE A 3 9.57 -0.67 -2.60
N LEU A 4 10.11 0.13 -1.67
CA LEU A 4 9.98 -0.13 -0.23
C LEU A 4 8.51 -0.02 0.21
N ILE A 5 7.76 0.97 -0.29
CA ILE A 5 6.32 1.11 0.01
C ILE A 5 5.55 -0.09 -0.56
N VAL A 6 5.79 -0.49 -1.80
CA VAL A 6 5.14 -1.66 -2.40
C VAL A 6 5.53 -2.95 -1.67
N LEU A 7 6.81 -3.13 -1.31
CA LEU A 7 7.29 -4.27 -0.52
C LEU A 7 6.69 -4.30 0.89
N LEU A 8 6.52 -3.14 1.55
CA LEU A 8 5.91 -3.06 2.88
C LEU A 8 4.41 -3.35 2.84
N LEU A 9 3.74 -2.90 1.78
CA LEU A 9 2.33 -3.21 1.53
C LEU A 9 2.17 -4.71 1.26
N THR A 10 2.97 -5.30 0.35
CA THR A 10 2.87 -6.73 0.04
C THR A 10 3.37 -7.62 1.17
N SER A 11 4.41 -7.25 1.93
CA SER A 11 4.89 -8.03 3.08
C SER A 11 3.88 -8.07 4.22
N SER A 12 3.16 -6.97 4.44
CA SER A 12 2.07 -6.93 5.43
C SER A 12 0.90 -7.84 5.04
N PHE A 13 0.69 -8.08 3.74
CA PHE A 13 -0.27 -9.08 3.26
C PHE A 13 0.29 -10.48 3.24
N THR A 14 1.50 -10.74 2.73
CA THR A 14 2.04 -12.10 2.58
C THR A 14 2.41 -12.75 3.90
N VAL A 15 2.90 -12.00 4.89
CA VAL A 15 3.16 -12.53 6.24
C VAL A 15 1.86 -12.97 6.93
N LEU A 16 0.71 -12.41 6.56
CA LEU A 16 -0.58 -12.66 7.22
C LEU A 16 -1.58 -13.44 6.38
N ASP A 17 -1.43 -13.49 5.05
CA ASP A 17 -2.20 -14.38 4.18
C ASP A 17 -1.70 -15.83 4.31
N VAL A 18 -0.44 -16.07 4.71
CA VAL A 18 0.02 -17.39 5.18
C VAL A 18 -0.74 -17.84 6.45
N TYR A 19 -1.30 -16.89 7.24
CA TYR A 19 -2.18 -17.22 8.36
C TYR A 19 -3.66 -17.36 7.98
N SER A 20 -4.05 -17.01 6.75
CA SER A 20 -5.43 -17.13 6.26
C SER A 20 -5.60 -18.04 5.04
N ILE A 21 -4.52 -18.67 4.56
CA ILE A 21 -4.58 -19.76 3.59
C ILE A 21 -4.52 -21.06 4.40
N ASP A 22 -5.70 -21.49 4.82
CA ASP A 22 -6.20 -22.82 4.48
C ASP A 22 -7.72 -22.71 4.48
N ASP A 23 -8.27 -22.70 3.27
CA ASP A 23 -9.71 -22.84 2.98
C ASP A 23 -10.12 -24.32 3.05
N ASP A 24 -9.46 -25.08 3.92
CA ASP A 24 -9.87 -26.40 4.36
C ASP A 24 -10.29 -26.25 5.83
N GLU A 25 -11.36 -26.94 6.23
CA GLU A 25 -11.98 -26.94 7.56
C GLU A 25 -11.00 -27.29 8.71
N GLY A 26 -10.06 -26.40 9.01
CA GLY A 26 -9.01 -26.56 10.00
C GLY A 26 -9.24 -25.61 11.18
N GLN A 27 -9.83 -26.13 12.25
CA GLN A 27 -9.83 -25.46 13.55
C GLN A 27 -8.39 -25.36 14.08
N TYR A 28 -7.83 -24.16 14.16
CA TYR A 28 -6.51 -23.96 14.79
C TYR A 28 -6.64 -23.71 16.30
N ILE A 29 -5.82 -24.45 17.05
CA ILE A 29 -5.79 -24.53 18.52
C ILE A 29 -4.67 -23.62 19.04
N ILE A 30 -4.98 -22.65 19.90
CA ILE A 30 -3.97 -21.98 20.72
C ILE A 30 -3.79 -22.83 21.99
N LEU A 31 -2.61 -23.40 22.18
CA LEU A 31 -2.29 -24.15 23.40
C LEU A 31 -1.96 -23.16 24.54
N PRO A 32 -2.62 -23.26 25.71
CA PRO A 32 -2.33 -22.41 26.85
C PRO A 32 -0.95 -22.75 27.45
N ASN A 33 -0.28 -21.71 27.92
CA ASN A 33 0.87 -21.83 28.80
C ASN A 33 0.42 -22.50 30.10
N GLU A 34 1.17 -23.50 30.57
CA GLU A 34 0.80 -24.40 31.67
C GLU A 34 0.36 -23.65 32.95
N THR A 35 -0.95 -23.40 33.10
CA THR A 35 -1.58 -23.03 34.37
C THR A 35 -3.06 -23.40 34.33
N ASN A 36 -3.40 -24.58 34.88
CA ASN A 36 -4.73 -25.03 35.32
C ASN A 36 -5.97 -24.34 34.69
N GLU A 37 -6.22 -24.60 33.40
CA GLU A 37 -7.45 -24.15 32.73
C GLU A 37 -8.58 -25.18 32.82
N GLU A 38 -9.77 -24.71 33.25
CA GLU A 38 -11.02 -25.21 32.70
C GLU A 38 -10.97 -24.96 31.18
N THR A 39 -11.01 -26.03 30.39
CA THR A 39 -11.00 -26.09 28.91
C THR A 39 -11.08 -24.72 28.19
N PRO A 40 -10.05 -24.27 27.46
CA PRO A 40 -10.08 -22.99 26.76
C PRO A 40 -11.28 -22.92 25.81
N ARG A 41 -12.11 -21.88 25.97
CA ARG A 41 -13.22 -21.62 25.06
C ARG A 41 -12.66 -21.28 23.68
N GLN A 42 -13.07 -22.03 22.67
CA GLN A 42 -12.76 -21.73 21.27
C GLN A 42 -13.36 -20.36 20.91
N ILE A 43 -12.51 -19.38 20.61
CA ILE A 43 -12.94 -18.08 20.07
C ILE A 43 -12.75 -18.15 18.56
N ALA A 44 -13.85 -18.14 17.80
CA ALA A 44 -13.79 -18.08 16.35
C ALA A 44 -13.23 -16.71 15.91
N ILE A 45 -12.19 -16.72 15.06
CA ILE A 45 -11.65 -15.51 14.44
C ILE A 45 -12.55 -15.14 13.27
N ASN A 46 -13.04 -13.90 13.24
CA ASN A 46 -13.82 -13.39 12.13
C ASN A 46 -12.89 -12.84 11.04
N TYR A 47 -13.31 -12.99 9.77
CA TYR A 47 -12.58 -12.51 8.60
C TYR A 47 -13.33 -11.38 7.90
N VAL A 48 -12.63 -10.28 7.61
CA VAL A 48 -13.08 -9.19 6.75
C VAL A 48 -11.89 -8.79 5.86
N PRO A 49 -12.08 -8.55 4.54
CA PRO A 49 -11.00 -8.17 3.63
C PRO A 49 -10.33 -6.83 3.96
N PHE A 50 -11.10 -5.86 4.45
CA PHE A 50 -10.60 -4.54 4.84
C PHE A 50 -9.63 -4.62 6.03
N ARG A 51 -8.46 -4.01 5.88
CA ARG A 51 -7.46 -3.85 6.94
C ARG A 51 -6.99 -2.41 7.06
N GLU A 52 -6.60 -2.05 8.27
CA GLU A 52 -5.96 -0.78 8.59
C GLU A 52 -4.59 -1.02 9.23
N VAL A 53 -3.57 -0.29 8.78
CA VAL A 53 -2.19 -0.46 9.24
C VAL A 53 -1.60 0.90 9.60
N ALA A 54 -1.08 1.03 10.81
CA ALA A 54 -0.27 2.18 11.22
C ALA A 54 1.18 1.74 11.17
N THR A 55 2.03 2.49 10.47
CA THR A 55 3.44 2.15 10.33
C THR A 55 4.32 3.28 10.85
N VAL A 56 5.32 2.91 11.63
CA VAL A 56 6.45 3.75 12.00
C VAL A 56 7.70 3.19 11.35
N VAL A 57 8.40 4.01 10.58
CA VAL A 57 9.74 3.72 10.07
C VAL A 57 10.73 4.64 10.76
N ILE A 58 11.73 4.05 11.40
CA ILE A 58 12.85 4.75 12.03
C ILE A 58 14.07 4.43 11.19
N ASP A 59 14.55 5.42 10.47
CA ASP A 59 15.80 5.34 9.72
C ASP A 59 16.90 6.03 10.51
N GLN A 60 17.72 5.24 11.20
CA GLN A 60 18.84 5.76 11.99
C GLN A 60 20.06 6.08 11.13
N ILE A 61 20.05 5.72 9.85
CA ILE A 61 21.14 6.04 8.92
C ILE A 61 20.95 7.46 8.40
N ASP A 62 19.72 7.80 8.02
CA ASP A 62 19.36 9.12 7.50
C ASP A 62 18.79 10.07 8.57
N ASP A 63 18.70 9.62 9.83
CA ASP A 63 18.07 10.35 10.96
C ASP A 63 16.63 10.80 10.65
N MET A 64 15.83 9.92 10.04
CA MET A 64 14.46 10.21 9.64
C MET A 64 13.46 9.28 10.30
N VAL A 65 12.33 9.86 10.73
CA VAL A 65 11.17 9.11 11.20
C VAL A 65 10.02 9.34 10.23
N THR A 66 9.51 8.26 9.66
CA THR A 66 8.29 8.28 8.86
C THR A 66 7.16 7.66 9.65
N LYS A 67 6.01 8.35 9.68
CA LYS A 67 4.77 7.74 10.12
C LYS A 67 3.79 7.66 8.97
N SER A 68 3.02 6.58 8.93
CA SER A 68 1.97 6.41 7.95
C SER A 68 0.77 5.65 8.47
N TYR A 69 -0.36 5.88 7.80
CA TYR A 69 -1.57 5.11 7.95
C TYR A 69 -1.99 4.61 6.59
N THR A 70 -2.24 3.31 6.52
CA THR A 70 -2.66 2.63 5.30
C THR A 70 -4.01 1.96 5.52
N LEU A 71 -4.91 2.14 4.57
CA LEU A 71 -6.16 1.40 4.46
C LEU A 71 -6.10 0.55 3.21
N MET A 72 -6.50 -0.71 3.32
CA MET A 72 -6.26 -1.68 2.26
C MET A 72 -7.36 -2.74 2.23
N SER A 73 -7.72 -3.21 1.03
CA SER A 73 -8.68 -4.30 0.84
C SER A 73 -8.54 -4.93 -0.53
N LYS A 74 -8.93 -6.20 -0.64
CA LYS A 74 -9.09 -6.92 -1.91
C LYS A 74 -10.55 -6.96 -2.38
N ASP A 75 -11.49 -6.43 -1.59
CA ASP A 75 -12.91 -6.39 -1.93
C ASP A 75 -13.25 -5.08 -2.66
N ASN A 76 -13.81 -5.19 -3.86
CA ASN A 76 -14.24 -4.04 -4.67
C ASN A 76 -15.41 -3.26 -4.02
N LYS A 77 -16.07 -3.85 -3.02
CA LYS A 77 -17.07 -3.14 -2.21
C LYS A 77 -16.42 -2.09 -1.33
N ASP A 78 -15.20 -2.33 -0.84
CA ASP A 78 -14.48 -1.40 0.04
C ASP A 78 -13.85 -0.26 -0.76
N PHE A 79 -13.23 -0.62 -1.89
CA PHE A 79 -12.67 0.30 -2.89
C PHE A 79 -13.43 0.17 -4.20
N ARG A 80 -14.35 1.09 -4.45
CA ARG A 80 -15.20 1.16 -5.64
C ARG A 80 -14.40 1.56 -6.87
N ILE A 81 -13.72 0.59 -7.46
CA ILE A 81 -13.13 0.69 -8.80
C ILE A 81 -14.09 0.02 -9.79
N PRO A 82 -14.33 0.60 -10.99
CA PRO A 82 -15.23 -0.02 -11.96
C PRO A 82 -14.76 -1.42 -12.37
N ASP A 83 -15.65 -2.42 -12.34
CA ASP A 83 -15.34 -3.81 -12.72
C ASP A 83 -14.70 -3.92 -14.12
N SER A 84 -15.09 -3.05 -15.04
CA SER A 84 -14.50 -2.97 -16.39
C SER A 84 -13.03 -2.59 -16.37
N LEU A 85 -12.62 -1.70 -15.45
CA LEU A 85 -11.22 -1.32 -15.26
C LEU A 85 -10.46 -2.44 -14.58
N GLU A 86 -11.01 -3.05 -13.52
CA GLU A 86 -10.37 -4.19 -12.85
C GLU A 86 -10.11 -5.34 -13.81
N ALA A 87 -11.11 -5.74 -14.61
CA ALA A 87 -10.95 -6.77 -15.63
C ALA A 87 -9.88 -6.41 -16.67
N LYS A 88 -9.77 -5.13 -17.05
CA LYS A 88 -8.76 -4.67 -18.00
C LYS A 88 -7.35 -4.76 -17.43
N ILE A 89 -7.20 -4.46 -16.14
CA ILE A 89 -5.93 -4.56 -15.41
C ILE A 89 -5.52 -6.04 -15.26
N LEU A 90 -6.43 -6.91 -14.83
CA LEU A 90 -6.17 -8.33 -14.59
C LEU A 90 -5.84 -9.12 -15.87
N ASN A 91 -6.31 -8.66 -17.03
CA ASN A 91 -6.04 -9.29 -18.34
C ASN A 91 -4.75 -8.81 -19.01
N LYS A 92 -3.90 -8.05 -18.32
CA LYS A 92 -2.65 -7.47 -18.84
C LYS A 92 -1.49 -7.81 -17.91
N GLU A 93 -0.27 -7.70 -18.43
CA GLU A 93 0.98 -7.89 -17.67
C GLU A 93 1.29 -6.68 -16.74
N ILE A 94 0.29 -6.15 -16.06
CA ILE A 94 0.43 -5.05 -15.10
C ILE A 94 0.72 -5.64 -13.72
N ILE A 95 1.85 -5.26 -13.13
CA ILE A 95 2.25 -5.72 -11.78
C ILE A 95 1.79 -4.79 -10.67
N SER A 96 1.66 -3.49 -10.98
CA SER A 96 1.11 -2.51 -10.05
C SER A 96 0.81 -1.20 -10.76
N ILE A 97 -0.16 -0.47 -10.23
CA ILE A 97 -0.42 0.92 -10.56
C ILE A 97 -0.25 1.73 -9.29
N VAL A 98 0.46 2.86 -9.36
CA VAL A 98 0.71 3.74 -8.21
C VAL A 98 0.38 5.18 -8.57
N TYR A 99 -0.52 5.78 -7.79
CA TYR A 99 -0.94 7.17 -7.87
C TYR A 99 -0.42 7.96 -6.66
N THR A 100 0.45 8.94 -6.86
CA THR A 100 1.16 9.61 -5.75
C THR A 100 1.52 11.07 -6.02
N ASN A 101 1.72 11.86 -4.96
CA ASN A 101 2.35 13.20 -5.00
C ASN A 101 3.76 13.23 -4.38
N THR A 102 4.43 12.07 -4.31
CA THR A 102 5.84 12.02 -3.88
C THR A 102 6.67 13.01 -4.71
N GLU A 103 7.53 13.80 -4.04
CA GLU A 103 8.31 14.89 -4.66
C GLU A 103 9.01 14.48 -5.96
N ARG A 104 9.58 13.25 -5.97
CA ARG A 104 10.25 12.64 -7.11
C ARG A 104 9.70 11.25 -7.36
N CYS A 105 8.60 11.16 -8.10
CA CYS A 105 7.99 9.86 -8.45
C CYS A 105 8.81 9.08 -9.49
N THR A 106 9.47 9.78 -10.42
CA THR A 106 10.36 9.21 -11.43
C THR A 106 11.47 10.21 -11.77
N LEU A 107 12.50 9.75 -12.49
CA LEU A 107 13.61 10.59 -12.91
C LEU A 107 13.12 11.74 -13.81
N GLY A 108 13.55 12.96 -13.50
CA GLY A 108 13.18 14.17 -14.24
C GLY A 108 11.82 14.78 -13.87
N VAL A 109 11.05 14.13 -13.00
CA VAL A 109 9.80 14.71 -12.47
C VAL A 109 10.04 15.28 -11.08
N ILE A 110 9.68 16.55 -10.91
CA ILE A 110 9.76 17.28 -9.65
C ILE A 110 8.42 17.98 -9.45
N GLU A 111 7.87 17.94 -8.24
CA GLU A 111 6.64 18.64 -7.87
C GLU A 111 5.50 18.39 -8.86
N ALA A 112 5.19 17.12 -9.10
CA ALA A 112 4.05 16.71 -9.90
C ALA A 112 3.31 15.57 -9.20
N THR A 113 2.03 15.42 -9.55
CA THR A 113 1.28 14.22 -9.18
C THR A 113 1.39 13.21 -10.31
N CYS A 114 1.70 11.96 -9.97
CA CYS A 114 2.07 10.92 -10.92
C CYS A 114 1.16 9.70 -10.82
N ILE A 115 0.86 9.09 -11.96
CA ILE A 115 0.35 7.73 -12.08
C ILE A 115 1.43 6.90 -12.78
N MET A 116 1.93 5.87 -12.10
CA MET A 116 2.93 4.96 -12.63
C MET A 116 2.28 3.60 -12.82
N ILE A 117 2.35 3.08 -14.05
CA ILE A 117 1.85 1.75 -14.41
C ILE A 117 3.08 0.89 -14.63
N ASN A 118 3.30 -0.06 -13.72
CA ASN A 118 4.44 -0.96 -13.75
C ASN A 118 4.02 -2.23 -14.48
N ILE A 119 4.79 -2.58 -15.50
CA ILE A 119 4.46 -3.62 -16.47
C ILE A 119 5.64 -4.57 -16.55
N GLU A 120 5.34 -5.86 -16.44
CA GLU A 120 6.32 -6.91 -16.64
C GLU A 120 6.42 -7.20 -18.14
N VAL A 121 7.65 -7.21 -18.66
CA VAL A 121 7.94 -7.55 -20.05
C VAL A 121 8.98 -8.66 -20.05
N ASP A 122 8.71 -9.71 -20.81
CA ASP A 122 9.64 -10.83 -20.99
C ASP A 122 10.94 -10.33 -21.63
N ASP A 123 12.02 -10.45 -20.86
CA ASP A 123 13.35 -10.00 -21.24
C ASP A 123 14.18 -11.10 -21.93
N SER A 124 13.70 -12.37 -21.93
CA SER A 124 14.32 -13.49 -22.66
C SER A 124 14.23 -13.34 -24.18
N THR A 125 13.33 -12.49 -24.66
CA THR A 125 13.10 -12.26 -26.08
C THR A 125 14.21 -11.42 -26.71
N GLU A 126 14.63 -11.75 -27.94
CA GLU A 126 15.57 -10.96 -28.77
C GLU A 126 15.00 -9.58 -29.20
N ILE A 127 13.89 -9.16 -28.61
CA ILE A 127 13.25 -7.87 -28.90
C ILE A 127 14.13 -6.74 -28.36
N GLU A 128 14.40 -5.76 -29.22
CA GLU A 128 15.16 -4.56 -28.86
C GLU A 128 14.51 -3.82 -27.67
N PHE A 129 15.34 -3.29 -26.77
CA PHE A 129 14.90 -2.55 -25.59
C PHE A 129 13.88 -1.44 -25.89
N LYS A 130 14.07 -0.71 -27.00
CA LYS A 130 13.16 0.37 -27.41
C LYS A 130 11.77 -0.15 -27.77
N GLU A 131 11.68 -1.35 -28.35
CA GLU A 131 10.40 -1.97 -28.68
C GLU A 131 9.74 -2.52 -27.41
N LYS A 132 10.52 -3.05 -26.45
CA LYS A 132 10.03 -3.40 -25.09
C LYS A 132 9.43 -2.19 -24.36
N GLN A 133 10.10 -1.04 -24.40
CA GLN A 133 9.55 0.22 -23.87
C GLN A 133 8.25 0.65 -24.55
N LYS A 134 8.15 0.48 -25.87
CA LYS A 134 6.96 0.82 -26.64
C LYS A 134 5.79 -0.11 -26.30
N MET A 135 6.02 -1.43 -26.19
CA MET A 135 4.99 -2.38 -25.76
C MET A 135 4.46 -2.07 -24.36
N ALA A 136 5.36 -1.79 -23.40
CA ALA A 136 4.95 -1.37 -22.06
C ALA A 136 4.11 -0.09 -22.13
N ARG A 137 4.55 0.91 -22.93
CA ARG A 137 3.77 2.13 -23.13
C ARG A 137 2.38 1.84 -23.71
N GLU A 138 2.25 1.00 -24.72
CA GLU A 138 0.95 0.64 -25.32
C GLU A 138 0.01 0.00 -24.30
N ILE A 139 0.52 -0.85 -23.41
CA ILE A 139 -0.25 -1.40 -22.28
C ILE A 139 -0.70 -0.29 -21.34
N GLY A 140 0.20 0.62 -20.95
CA GLY A 140 -0.15 1.76 -20.09
C GLY A 140 -1.19 2.69 -20.74
N ASP A 141 -0.98 3.07 -22.00
CA ASP A 141 -1.85 3.98 -22.75
C ASP A 141 -3.24 3.35 -22.91
N SER A 142 -3.32 2.02 -22.97
CA SER A 142 -4.61 1.33 -23.08
C SER A 142 -5.47 1.37 -21.81
N VAL A 143 -4.92 1.66 -20.64
CA VAL A 143 -5.68 1.67 -19.36
C VAL A 143 -5.76 3.05 -18.70
N ILE A 144 -4.88 3.98 -19.06
CA ILE A 144 -4.75 5.27 -18.37
C ILE A 144 -6.02 6.13 -18.42
N ASP A 145 -6.78 6.08 -19.51
CA ASP A 145 -8.02 6.86 -19.63
C ASP A 145 -9.11 6.36 -18.66
N ASP A 146 -9.21 5.04 -18.48
CA ASP A 146 -10.14 4.44 -17.52
C ASP A 146 -9.70 4.75 -16.08
N ILE A 147 -8.39 4.72 -15.80
CA ILE A 147 -7.83 5.14 -14.50
C ILE A 147 -8.11 6.62 -14.25
N ASN A 148 -7.91 7.46 -15.26
CA ASN A 148 -8.20 8.89 -15.19
C ASN A 148 -9.67 9.13 -14.83
N GLN A 149 -10.58 8.41 -15.48
CA GLN A 149 -12.01 8.48 -15.19
C GLN A 149 -12.34 7.98 -13.77
N ALA A 150 -11.82 6.81 -13.37
CA ALA A 150 -12.12 6.20 -12.07
C ALA A 150 -11.58 7.01 -10.89
N LEU A 151 -10.45 7.71 -11.06
CA LEU A 151 -9.78 8.46 -10.00
C LEU A 151 -10.03 9.98 -10.07
N GLY A 152 -10.82 10.46 -11.05
CA GLY A 152 -11.09 11.89 -11.24
C GLY A 152 -9.83 12.69 -11.62
N THR A 153 -8.95 12.09 -12.42
CA THR A 153 -7.65 12.66 -12.78
C THR A 153 -7.52 12.96 -14.27
N ILE A 154 -6.56 13.82 -14.63
CA ILE A 154 -6.24 14.15 -16.02
C ILE A 154 -4.73 14.16 -16.17
N THR A 155 -4.17 13.00 -16.47
CA THR A 155 -2.73 12.82 -16.64
C THR A 155 -2.28 12.88 -18.10
N LYS A 156 -1.00 13.14 -18.32
CA LYS A 156 -0.34 13.05 -19.63
C LYS A 156 0.90 12.19 -19.53
N TYR A 157 1.19 11.44 -20.58
CA TYR A 157 2.40 10.64 -20.69
C TYR A 157 3.65 11.51 -20.42
N HIS A 158 4.54 11.00 -19.58
CA HIS A 158 5.84 11.60 -19.30
C HIS A 158 6.98 10.72 -19.85
N SER A 159 7.07 9.48 -19.39
CA SER A 159 8.22 8.61 -19.69
C SER A 159 7.90 7.13 -19.50
N THR A 160 8.69 6.28 -20.15
CA THR A 160 8.75 4.83 -19.88
C THR A 160 10.17 4.46 -19.48
N ALA A 161 10.38 4.14 -18.20
CA ALA A 161 11.70 3.79 -17.66
C ALA A 161 11.73 2.33 -17.23
N ILE A 162 12.87 1.67 -17.39
CA ILE A 162 13.09 0.35 -16.77
C ILE A 162 13.36 0.54 -15.27
N GLN A 163 12.69 -0.22 -14.42
CA GLN A 163 13.06 -0.35 -13.03
C GLN A 163 14.15 -1.41 -12.94
N SER A 164 15.40 -0.99 -12.70
CA SER A 164 16.46 -1.93 -12.34
C SER A 164 16.19 -2.43 -10.93
N ASN A 165 15.70 -3.66 -10.81
CA ASN A 165 15.72 -4.38 -9.55
C ASN A 165 17.18 -4.71 -9.24
N ASN A 166 17.84 -3.91 -8.40
CA ASN A 166 19.18 -4.23 -7.89
C ASN A 166 19.15 -5.33 -6.82
N ASP A 167 18.34 -6.37 -7.02
CA ASP A 167 18.34 -7.59 -6.21
C ASP A 167 18.22 -8.82 -7.12
N LEU A 168 19.40 -9.40 -7.38
CA LEU A 168 19.70 -10.81 -7.12
C LEU A 168 18.57 -11.81 -7.39
N THR A 169 18.38 -12.17 -8.66
CA THR A 169 18.22 -13.54 -9.19
C THR A 169 17.97 -13.38 -10.69
N GLY A 170 18.44 -14.31 -11.51
CA GLY A 170 18.31 -14.28 -12.97
C GLY A 170 16.85 -14.42 -13.44
N SER A 171 16.00 -13.47 -13.10
CA SER A 171 14.65 -13.38 -13.62
C SER A 171 14.73 -12.86 -15.06
N GLU A 172 14.22 -13.66 -15.98
CA GLU A 172 14.14 -13.37 -17.41
C GLU A 172 13.10 -12.29 -17.74
N LYS A 173 12.77 -11.41 -16.77
CA LYS A 173 11.67 -10.46 -16.88
C LYS A 173 12.09 -9.08 -16.39
N ALA A 174 11.88 -8.08 -17.24
CA ALA A 174 12.17 -6.69 -16.96
C ALA A 174 10.88 -5.97 -16.56
N THR A 175 10.95 -5.10 -15.55
CA THR A 175 9.83 -4.23 -15.17
C THR A 175 10.00 -2.86 -15.81
N PHE A 176 9.02 -2.44 -16.62
CA PHE A 176 8.93 -1.09 -17.16
C PHE A 176 7.88 -0.28 -16.41
N SER A 177 8.26 0.91 -15.94
CA SER A 177 7.37 1.89 -15.33
C SER A 177 6.97 2.94 -16.35
N VAL A 178 5.70 2.92 -16.76
CA VAL A 178 5.10 3.93 -17.63
C VAL A 178 4.51 5.02 -16.74
N THR A 179 5.12 6.21 -16.77
CA THR A 179 4.75 7.32 -15.91
C THR A 179 3.91 8.34 -16.68
N TYR A 180 2.79 8.70 -16.06
CA TYR A 180 1.93 9.80 -16.46
C TYR A 180 1.92 10.84 -15.35
N THR A 181 1.83 12.12 -15.71
CA THR A 181 1.92 13.23 -14.77
C THR A 181 0.79 14.24 -14.97
N MET A 182 0.47 14.95 -13.90
CA MET A 182 -0.36 16.15 -13.92
C MET A 182 0.25 17.19 -12.97
N TYR A 183 -0.35 18.38 -12.90
CA TYR A 183 0.06 19.40 -11.94
C TYR A 183 0.02 18.87 -10.50
N TYR A 184 0.91 19.38 -9.64
CA TYR A 184 0.97 18.94 -8.25
C TYR A 184 -0.36 19.19 -7.51
N LEU A 185 -0.84 18.15 -6.85
CA LEU A 185 -1.91 18.21 -5.87
C LEU A 185 -1.38 17.78 -4.49
N PRO A 186 -1.67 18.54 -3.42
CA PRO A 186 -1.31 18.16 -2.06
C PRO A 186 -2.08 16.92 -1.60
N ALA A 187 -1.49 16.15 -0.68
CA ALA A 187 -2.07 14.90 -0.17
C ALA A 187 -3.51 15.05 0.33
N LYS A 188 -3.86 16.18 0.95
CA LYS A 188 -5.23 16.48 1.39
C LYS A 188 -6.24 16.50 0.25
N LEU A 189 -5.91 17.12 -0.88
CA LEU A 189 -6.82 17.16 -2.03
C LEU A 189 -6.95 15.78 -2.67
N LEU A 190 -5.83 15.07 -2.84
CA LEU A 190 -5.79 13.72 -3.41
C LEU A 190 -6.59 12.72 -2.57
N PHE A 191 -6.39 12.74 -1.25
CA PHE A 191 -7.15 11.89 -0.34
C PHE A 191 -8.64 12.22 -0.40
N ASN A 192 -9.01 13.50 -0.37
CA ASN A 192 -10.43 13.90 -0.47
C ASN A 192 -11.08 13.46 -1.78
N MET A 193 -10.37 13.51 -2.90
CA MET A 193 -10.88 13.00 -4.18
C MET A 193 -11.07 11.48 -4.10
N LEU A 194 -10.05 10.73 -3.68
CA LEU A 194 -10.12 9.27 -3.58
C LEU A 194 -11.26 8.81 -2.66
N ILE A 195 -11.43 9.43 -1.48
CA ILE A 195 -12.46 8.99 -0.53
C ILE A 195 -13.89 9.26 -1.04
N LEU A 196 -14.08 10.25 -1.92
CA LEU A 196 -15.39 10.56 -2.50
C LEU A 196 -15.73 9.61 -3.66
N GLU A 197 -14.76 9.31 -4.50
CA GLU A 197 -14.95 8.47 -5.69
C GLU A 197 -14.91 6.97 -5.36
N SER A 198 -14.00 6.55 -4.47
CA SER A 198 -13.61 5.15 -4.36
C SER A 198 -13.85 4.52 -2.98
N ILE A 199 -13.99 5.26 -1.88
CA ILE A 199 -14.14 4.65 -0.53
C ILE A 199 -15.59 4.75 -0.02
N THR A 200 -16.14 3.64 0.47
CA THR A 200 -17.53 3.61 0.97
C THR A 200 -17.78 4.52 2.17
N GLU A 201 -19.03 4.97 2.32
CA GLU A 201 -19.45 5.72 3.50
C GLU A 201 -19.28 4.92 4.79
N GLU A 202 -19.45 3.60 4.73
CA GLU A 202 -19.29 2.70 5.87
C GLU A 202 -17.88 2.78 6.44
N ILE A 203 -16.85 2.63 5.59
CA ILE A 203 -15.44 2.77 5.98
C ILE A 203 -15.17 4.20 6.48
N ARG A 204 -15.64 5.22 5.75
CA ARG A 204 -15.41 6.64 6.12
C ARG A 204 -16.00 6.99 7.49
N ASN A 205 -17.18 6.46 7.81
CA ASN A 205 -17.89 6.74 9.06
C ASN A 205 -17.42 5.86 10.23
N ALA A 206 -16.76 4.73 9.95
CA ALA A 206 -16.26 3.83 10.97
C ALA A 206 -15.05 4.39 11.74
N GLY A 207 -14.38 5.42 11.23
CA GLY A 207 -13.28 6.11 11.91
C GLY A 207 -12.03 5.25 11.99
N GLY A 208 -11.45 5.09 13.18
CA GLY A 208 -10.20 4.34 13.34
C GLY A 208 -9.01 5.00 12.64
N PHE A 209 -8.19 4.21 11.95
CA PHE A 209 -6.99 4.73 11.30
C PHE A 209 -7.32 5.61 10.09
N PHE A 210 -8.53 5.51 9.52
CA PHE A 210 -9.01 6.43 8.50
C PHE A 210 -8.95 7.89 8.98
N ASN A 211 -9.36 8.15 10.22
CA ASN A 211 -9.33 9.51 10.79
C ASN A 211 -7.90 9.99 10.99
N ASN A 212 -6.99 9.09 11.37
CA ASN A 212 -5.58 9.41 11.55
C ASN A 212 -4.89 9.68 10.21
N ALA A 213 -5.18 8.88 9.17
CA ALA A 213 -4.75 9.15 7.80
C ALA A 213 -5.24 10.52 7.34
N LYS A 214 -6.52 10.82 7.53
CA LYS A 214 -7.12 12.13 7.20
C LYS A 214 -6.42 13.28 7.92
N MET A 215 -6.21 13.17 9.23
CA MET A 215 -5.48 14.18 10.02
C MET A 215 -4.04 14.35 9.52
N LEU A 216 -3.37 13.25 9.16
CA LEU A 216 -2.02 13.28 8.65
C LEU A 216 -1.93 14.05 7.31
N THR A 217 -2.98 14.08 6.49
CA THR A 217 -2.99 14.85 5.23
C THR A 217 -2.84 16.36 5.42
N GLU A 218 -3.10 16.89 6.62
CA GLU A 218 -2.99 18.33 6.92
C GLU A 218 -1.54 18.83 6.99
N LYS A 219 -0.56 17.92 7.12
CA LYS A 219 0.85 18.32 7.13
C LYS A 219 1.34 18.65 5.72
N LYS A 220 2.17 19.70 5.61
CA LYS A 220 2.72 20.17 4.32
C LYS A 220 3.58 19.13 3.60
N ASN A 221 4.30 18.31 4.35
CA ASN A 221 5.19 17.26 3.84
C ASN A 221 4.48 15.91 3.68
N SER A 222 3.15 15.87 3.73
CA SER A 222 2.43 14.60 3.61
C SER A 222 2.43 14.09 2.17
N VAL A 223 2.69 12.79 2.06
CA VAL A 223 2.66 12.04 0.82
C VAL A 223 1.42 11.16 0.80
N PHE A 224 0.63 11.30 -0.25
CA PHE A 224 -0.44 10.41 -0.62
C PHE A 224 0.09 9.38 -1.60
N THR A 225 -0.28 8.12 -1.39
CA THR A 225 -0.01 7.02 -2.31
C THR A 225 -1.24 6.12 -2.35
N PHE A 226 -1.85 5.96 -3.52
CA PHE A 226 -2.84 4.94 -3.80
C PHE A 226 -2.24 3.90 -4.75
N SER A 227 -2.43 2.62 -4.45
CA SER A 227 -1.93 1.52 -5.26
C SER A 227 -3.01 0.50 -5.59
N MET A 228 -2.97 0.00 -6.83
CA MET A 228 -3.70 -1.18 -7.28
C MET A 228 -2.65 -2.25 -7.62
N ILE A 229 -2.69 -3.38 -6.92
CA ILE A 229 -1.74 -4.48 -7.10
C ILE A 229 -2.54 -5.70 -7.57
N PRO A 230 -2.43 -6.08 -8.85
CA PRO A 230 -3.14 -7.24 -9.38
C PRO A 230 -2.63 -8.54 -8.77
N GLU A 231 -3.55 -9.37 -8.32
CA GLU A 231 -3.33 -10.76 -7.91
C GLU A 231 -4.07 -11.70 -8.87
N LYS A 232 -3.99 -13.02 -8.65
CA LYS A 232 -4.55 -14.02 -9.59
C LYS A 232 -6.02 -13.80 -9.97
N GLN A 233 -6.83 -13.31 -9.03
CA GLN A 233 -8.30 -13.18 -9.20
C GLN A 233 -8.88 -11.91 -8.56
N SER A 234 -8.05 -11.04 -8.00
CA SER A 234 -8.48 -9.83 -7.32
C SER A 234 -7.42 -8.75 -7.47
N ILE A 235 -7.77 -7.52 -7.12
CA ILE A 235 -6.80 -6.43 -7.04
C ILE A 235 -6.75 -5.99 -5.58
N LEU A 236 -5.54 -5.97 -5.03
CA LEU A 236 -5.30 -5.34 -3.75
C LEU A 236 -5.25 -3.82 -3.94
N HIS A 237 -6.22 -3.15 -3.34
CA HIS A 237 -6.27 -1.70 -3.23
C HIS A 237 -5.63 -1.27 -1.92
N ALA A 238 -4.77 -0.26 -1.96
CA ALA A 238 -4.24 0.35 -0.75
C ALA A 238 -4.09 1.86 -0.90
N VAL A 239 -4.58 2.62 0.08
CA VAL A 239 -4.29 4.04 0.22
C VAL A 239 -3.44 4.26 1.46
N GLN A 240 -2.30 4.93 1.29
CA GLN A 240 -1.38 5.30 2.34
C GLN A 240 -1.20 6.81 2.38
N ILE A 241 -1.30 7.36 3.58
CA ILE A 241 -0.83 8.72 3.89
C ILE A 241 0.41 8.60 4.75
N SER A 242 1.51 9.24 4.37
CA SER A 242 2.74 9.28 5.17
C SER A 242 3.22 10.71 5.39
N SER A 243 4.02 10.89 6.44
CA SER A 243 4.77 12.12 6.71
C SER A 243 6.11 11.74 7.32
N THR A 244 7.17 12.34 6.79
CA THR A 244 8.55 12.04 7.16
C THR A 244 9.19 13.29 7.74
N SER A 245 9.74 13.18 8.95
CA SER A 245 10.38 14.29 9.67
C SER A 245 11.76 13.85 10.18
N PRO A 246 12.73 14.79 10.27
CA PRO A 246 13.99 14.52 10.97
C PRO A 246 13.74 14.05 12.41
N GLY A 247 14.48 13.05 12.86
CA GLY A 247 14.39 12.54 14.21
C GLY A 247 15.18 11.26 14.42
N THR A 248 15.77 11.13 15.61
CA THR A 248 16.44 9.93 16.09
C THR A 248 15.72 9.43 17.33
N ILE A 249 15.38 8.14 17.37
CA ILE A 249 14.76 7.52 18.54
C ILE A 249 15.70 6.46 19.08
N GLY A 250 16.05 6.58 20.36
CA GLY A 250 16.83 5.58 21.06
C GLY A 250 16.02 4.29 21.22
N LEU A 251 16.60 3.16 20.81
CA LEU A 251 15.91 1.86 20.77
C LEU A 251 15.42 1.40 22.16
N GLY A 252 16.09 1.81 23.23
CA GLY A 252 15.71 1.45 24.60
C GLY A 252 14.43 2.11 25.14
N ASN A 253 13.93 3.18 24.50
CA ASN A 253 12.76 3.95 24.95
C ASN A 253 11.72 4.14 23.83
N LEU A 254 11.65 3.21 22.88
CA LEU A 254 10.72 3.33 21.75
C LEU A 254 9.27 3.14 22.22
N SER A 255 8.50 4.22 22.20
CA SER A 255 7.03 4.19 22.23
C SER A 255 6.50 4.51 20.84
N PRO A 256 5.99 3.52 20.09
CA PRO A 256 5.42 3.74 18.75
C PRO A 256 4.20 4.66 18.78
N LEU A 257 3.46 4.65 19.90
CA LEU A 257 2.30 5.52 20.06
C LEU A 257 2.74 6.98 20.08
N ASP A 258 3.74 7.37 20.87
CA ASP A 258 4.25 8.76 20.94
C ASP A 258 4.59 9.35 19.56
N ILE A 259 4.96 8.50 18.60
CA ILE A 259 5.26 8.89 17.21
C ILE A 259 3.99 9.03 16.38
N LEU A 260 3.09 8.06 16.50
CA LEU A 260 1.83 8.01 15.77
C LEU A 260 0.86 9.11 16.27
N ILE A 261 0.57 9.18 17.58
CA ILE A 261 -0.40 10.07 18.28
C ILE A 261 -0.07 10.16 19.80
N GLU A 262 -0.39 11.27 20.47
CA GLU A 262 0.03 11.53 21.87
C GLU A 262 -0.54 10.60 22.98
N ASP A 263 -1.61 9.80 22.79
CA ASP A 263 -2.13 8.94 23.89
C ASP A 263 -2.76 7.58 23.46
N GLU A 264 -3.67 7.54 22.47
CA GLU A 264 -4.42 6.32 22.13
C GLU A 264 -4.62 6.15 20.61
N LEU A 265 -4.63 4.88 20.15
CA LEU A 265 -4.90 4.52 18.76
C LEU A 265 -6.18 3.68 18.66
N ASN A 266 -7.29 4.35 18.34
CA ASN A 266 -8.58 3.69 18.18
C ASN A 266 -8.67 2.90 16.86
N ARG A 267 -9.21 1.68 16.95
CA ARG A 267 -9.53 0.84 15.79
C ARG A 267 -10.81 1.29 15.12
N SER A 268 -10.98 0.92 13.85
CA SER A 268 -12.22 1.16 13.11
C SER A 268 -13.42 0.46 13.75
N LYS A 269 -14.59 1.14 13.72
CA LYS A 269 -15.85 0.57 14.21
C LYS A 269 -16.32 -0.66 13.44
N LEU A 270 -15.78 -0.90 12.24
CA LEU A 270 -16.00 -2.12 11.45
C LEU A 270 -15.66 -3.39 12.23
N PHE A 271 -14.77 -3.27 13.21
CA PHE A 271 -14.24 -4.40 13.97
C PHE A 271 -14.83 -4.49 15.38
N MET A 272 -15.85 -3.69 15.74
CA MET A 272 -16.44 -3.69 17.08
C MET A 272 -17.25 -4.94 17.41
N HIS A 273 -17.84 -5.57 16.40
CA HIS A 273 -18.79 -6.67 16.57
C HIS A 273 -18.18 -7.97 16.03
N GLY A 274 -17.34 -8.61 16.84
CA GLY A 274 -16.65 -9.84 16.47
C GLY A 274 -15.21 -9.87 16.98
N HIS A 275 -14.49 -10.94 16.66
CA HIS A 275 -13.09 -11.09 17.01
C HIS A 275 -12.21 -10.94 15.76
N TYR A 276 -11.73 -9.72 15.53
CA TYR A 276 -10.91 -9.33 14.36
C TYR A 276 -9.48 -8.94 14.75
N PRO A 277 -8.64 -9.86 15.27
CA PRO A 277 -7.32 -9.52 15.78
C PRO A 277 -6.34 -9.03 14.69
N LEU A 278 -6.58 -9.36 13.42
CA LEU A 278 -5.64 -9.12 12.31
C LEU A 278 -6.04 -7.98 11.37
N ASN A 279 -7.12 -7.25 11.67
CA ASN A 279 -7.63 -6.19 10.78
C ASN A 279 -7.11 -4.80 11.14
N SER A 280 -6.50 -4.61 12.31
CA SER A 280 -5.82 -3.37 12.69
C SER A 280 -4.43 -3.69 13.19
N ILE A 281 -3.41 -3.25 12.47
CA ILE A 281 -2.02 -3.67 12.69
C ILE A 281 -1.16 -2.43 12.96
N VAL A 282 -0.25 -2.54 13.93
CA VAL A 282 0.81 -1.55 14.13
C VAL A 282 2.13 -2.17 13.72
N ASN A 283 2.75 -1.61 12.69
CA ASN A 283 4.04 -2.04 12.16
C ASN A 283 5.14 -1.07 12.58
N ILE A 284 6.28 -1.61 13.00
CA ILE A 284 7.46 -0.85 13.38
C ILE A 284 8.63 -1.39 12.58
N LEU A 285 9.29 -0.52 11.84
CA LEU A 285 10.44 -0.83 11.01
C LEU A 285 11.60 0.04 11.46
N ILE A 286 12.74 -0.59 11.74
CA ILE A 286 13.92 0.09 12.24
C ILE A 286 15.07 -0.28 11.31
N PHE A 287 15.62 0.72 10.64
CA PHE A 287 16.84 0.61 9.85
C PHE A 287 17.98 1.17 10.69
N SER A 288 18.93 0.30 11.05
CA SER A 288 20.08 0.65 11.88
C SER A 288 21.30 -0.15 11.43
N GLU A 289 22.47 0.47 11.54
CA GLU A 289 23.76 -0.23 11.44
C GLU A 289 24.14 -0.90 12.76
N GLU A 290 23.55 -0.49 13.89
CA GLU A 290 23.74 -1.15 15.17
C GLU A 290 22.97 -2.47 15.20
N LYS A 291 23.66 -3.57 15.51
CA LYS A 291 22.99 -4.85 15.77
C LYS A 291 22.07 -4.67 16.97
N LEU A 292 20.78 -4.97 16.80
CA LEU A 292 19.83 -5.11 17.90
C LEU A 292 20.45 -6.05 18.95
N GLN A 293 20.76 -5.52 20.14
CA GLN A 293 21.31 -6.27 21.27
C GLN A 293 20.22 -7.05 22.00
#